data_AF-A0A2M7KLB0-F1
#
_entry.id   AF-A0A2M7KLB0-F1
#
_cell.length_a   1.000
_cell.length_b   1.000
_cell.length_c   1.000
_cell.angle_alpha   90.00
_cell.angle_beta   90.00
_cell.angle_gamma   90.00
#
_symmetry.space_group_name_H-M   'P 1'
#
loop_
_entity.id
_entity.type
_entity.pdbx_description
1 polymer ?
#
loop_
_entity_poly.entity_id
_entity_poly.type
_entity_poly.pdbx_seq_one_letter_code
_entity_poly.pdbx_strand_id
1 'polypeptide(L)'
;GTSALPVFETTREYQLGVKVGAGAEVKQTIAAVPLARNAVAADTAATAVTVSDGAVSTAKVAEGAITSAKVADGAVTNTKIESVAATKVTGEIGTSQIADGAVTNAKIGSVAASKVTGQIASGQIANGAVTDAKIQSVSASKLSGLRIASGYVVIDNGGWKTVSYGTTFSATPSVAVTVVDGASHSGAFATLKPYPTTESFDVQLNGGWTLGAYWIAVGY
;
A
#
# COMPACT_ATOMS: atom_id res chain seq x y z
N GLY A 1 -31.90 72.09 38.41
CA GLY A 1 -30.84 71.40 37.65
C GLY A 1 -30.58 72.23 36.42
N THR A 2 -29.38 72.77 36.24
CA THR A 2 -28.26 72.03 35.65
C THR A 2 -26.94 72.34 36.34
N SER A 3 -26.21 71.28 36.70
CA SER A 3 -24.82 71.34 37.16
C SER A 3 -23.93 71.62 35.94
N ALA A 4 -23.19 72.72 35.95
CA ALA A 4 -22.13 72.94 34.97
C ALA A 4 -20.87 72.22 35.48
N LEU A 5 -20.42 71.21 34.72
CA LEU A 5 -19.13 70.54 34.94
C LEU A 5 -17.99 71.55 34.71
N PRO A 6 -16.90 71.50 35.50
CA PRO A 6 -15.77 72.39 35.29
C PRO A 6 -15.10 72.13 33.94
N VAL A 7 -14.86 73.21 33.19
CA VAL A 7 -14.09 73.19 31.93
C VAL A 7 -12.64 72.90 32.26
N PHE A 8 -12.11 71.76 31.80
CA PHE A 8 -10.69 71.47 31.85
C PHE A 8 -9.98 72.23 30.72
N GLU A 9 -9.27 73.30 31.06
CA GLU A 9 -8.32 73.95 30.15
C GLU A 9 -7.20 72.98 29.78
N THR A 10 -7.04 72.70 28.48
CA THR A 10 -6.07 71.74 27.92
C THR A 10 -4.65 72.30 27.76
N THR A 11 -4.35 73.47 28.34
CA THR A 11 -3.05 74.15 28.11
C THR A 11 -2.43 74.64 29.42
N ARG A 12 -2.34 73.77 30.43
CA ARG A 12 -1.55 74.09 31.63
C ARG A 12 -0.10 73.64 31.42
N GLU A 13 0.79 74.61 31.27
CA GLU A 13 2.23 74.38 31.41
C GLU A 13 2.55 74.04 32.88
N TYR A 14 3.12 72.86 33.12
CA TYR A 14 3.65 72.49 34.43
C TYR A 14 5.13 72.92 34.48
N GLN A 15 5.44 73.91 35.31
CA GLN A 15 6.81 74.37 35.55
C GLN A 15 7.28 73.82 36.91
N LEU A 16 8.43 73.15 36.97
CA LEU A 16 9.07 72.81 38.25
C LEU A 16 9.88 74.03 38.72
N GLY A 17 9.38 74.74 39.72
CA GLY A 17 10.15 75.80 40.37
C GLY A 17 11.20 75.22 41.32
N VAL A 18 12.46 75.11 40.89
CA VAL A 18 13.58 74.97 41.84
C VAL A 18 14.01 76.39 42.23
N LYS A 19 13.66 76.83 43.45
CA LYS A 19 14.12 78.13 43.98
C LYS A 19 15.60 78.03 44.33
N VAL A 20 16.44 78.72 43.58
CA VAL A 20 17.78 79.12 44.03
C VAL A 20 17.67 80.59 44.45
N GLY A 21 18.28 80.96 45.58
CA GLY A 21 17.98 82.18 46.34
C GLY A 21 17.94 83.51 45.57
N ALA A 22 17.22 84.47 46.16
CA ALA A 22 17.00 85.87 45.77
C ALA A 22 17.38 86.28 44.34
N GLY A 23 16.47 86.09 43.39
CA GLY A 23 16.33 86.98 42.23
C GLY A 23 16.43 86.37 40.84
N ALA A 24 16.82 85.10 40.69
CA ALA A 24 16.86 84.45 39.37
C ALA A 24 16.04 83.16 39.35
N GLU A 25 14.89 83.17 38.68
CA GLU A 25 14.14 81.95 38.37
C GLU A 25 14.75 81.28 37.14
N VAL A 26 15.33 80.09 37.30
CA VAL A 26 15.68 79.23 36.16
C VAL A 26 14.42 78.51 35.71
N LYS A 27 13.80 78.99 34.62
CA LYS A 27 12.67 78.32 33.98
C LYS A 27 13.18 77.13 33.17
N GLN A 28 13.13 75.92 33.72
CA GLN A 28 13.39 74.71 32.94
C GLN A 28 12.08 74.19 32.36
N THR A 29 11.86 74.45 31.08
CA THR A 29 10.73 73.87 30.33
C THR A 29 10.95 72.37 30.18
N ILE A 30 10.29 71.55 31.00
CA ILE A 30 10.13 70.13 30.68
C ILE A 30 9.04 70.09 29.61
N ALA A 31 9.45 69.94 28.34
CA ALA A 31 8.48 69.70 27.27
C ALA A 31 7.58 68.53 27.70
N ALA A 32 6.26 68.59 27.49
CA ALA A 32 5.35 67.49 27.84
C ALA A 32 5.62 66.19 27.03
N VAL A 33 6.51 66.28 26.03
CA VAL A 33 6.77 65.27 25.00
C VAL A 33 7.53 64.02 25.50
N PRO A 34 8.49 64.05 26.47
CA PRO A 34 9.26 62.85 26.81
C PRO A 34 8.56 61.90 27.80
N LEU A 35 7.59 62.38 28.60
CA LEU A 35 6.90 61.54 29.59
C LEU A 35 5.74 60.74 28.98
N ALA A 36 5.01 61.32 28.01
CA ALA A 36 3.93 60.65 27.31
C ALA A 36 4.43 59.49 26.42
N ARG A 37 5.60 59.66 25.79
CA ARG A 37 6.16 58.65 24.87
C ARG A 37 6.55 57.34 25.57
N ASN A 38 6.91 57.40 26.84
CA ASN A 38 7.33 56.23 27.60
C ASN A 38 6.17 55.55 28.35
N ALA A 39 5.13 56.31 28.72
CA ALA A 39 3.94 55.78 29.38
C ALA A 39 3.02 54.99 28.43
N VAL A 40 2.88 55.42 27.17
CA VAL A 40 2.03 54.75 26.17
C VAL A 40 2.59 53.37 25.76
N ALA A 41 3.91 53.18 25.82
CA ALA A 41 4.56 51.92 25.48
C ALA A 41 4.40 50.83 26.55
N ALA A 42 4.06 51.19 27.79
CA ALA A 42 3.98 50.26 28.92
C ALA A 42 2.55 49.77 29.22
N ASP A 43 1.51 50.50 28.80
CA ASP A 43 0.11 50.28 29.23
C ASP A 43 -0.80 49.66 28.15
N THR A 44 -0.31 49.42 26.93
CA THR A 44 -1.10 48.77 25.84
C THR A 44 -0.79 47.28 25.70
N ALA A 45 -0.76 46.59 26.84
CA ALA A 45 -0.95 45.15 26.86
C ALA A 45 -2.25 44.79 26.11
N ALA A 46 -2.12 44.01 25.03
CA ALA A 46 -3.19 43.28 24.33
C ALA A 46 -4.10 44.00 23.29
N THR A 47 -3.65 45.09 22.66
CA THR A 47 -4.28 45.61 21.43
C THR A 47 -3.31 45.42 20.27
N ALA A 48 -3.63 44.48 19.36
CA ALA A 48 -2.91 44.13 18.12
C ALA A 48 -1.61 44.90 17.88
N VAL A 49 -0.50 44.40 18.43
CA VAL A 49 0.83 44.89 18.06
C VAL A 49 0.97 44.69 16.56
N THR A 50 1.00 45.78 15.80
CA THR A 50 1.29 45.72 14.37
C THR A 50 2.73 45.29 14.21
N VAL A 51 2.90 44.02 13.85
CA VAL A 51 4.19 43.44 13.53
C VAL A 51 4.44 43.73 12.05
N SER A 52 5.52 44.45 11.74
CA SER A 52 5.90 44.68 10.34
C SER A 52 6.19 43.36 9.63
N ASP A 53 5.95 43.32 8.32
CA ASP A 53 6.24 42.13 7.50
C ASP A 53 7.69 41.66 7.69
N GLY A 54 7.85 40.35 7.91
CA GLY A 54 9.15 39.71 8.16
C GLY A 54 9.78 40.03 9.52
N ALA A 55 9.15 40.84 10.38
CA ALA A 55 9.73 41.18 11.68
C ALA A 55 9.80 39.97 12.64
N VAL A 56 9.02 38.91 12.43
CA VAL A 56 9.17 37.61 13.12
C VAL A 56 10.11 36.72 12.32
N SER A 57 11.39 36.71 12.68
CA SER A 57 12.35 35.75 12.16
C SER A 57 12.30 34.44 12.96
N THR A 58 12.90 33.38 12.41
CA THR A 58 13.02 32.07 13.07
C THR A 58 13.66 32.17 14.47
N ALA A 59 14.69 33.01 14.64
CA ALA A 59 15.36 33.22 15.93
C ALA A 59 14.49 33.87 17.01
N LYS A 60 13.36 34.50 16.63
CA LYS A 60 12.39 35.07 17.58
C LYS A 60 11.33 34.06 18.02
N VAL A 61 11.29 32.88 17.41
CA VAL A 61 10.40 31.78 17.77
C VAL A 61 11.20 30.77 18.56
N ALA A 62 10.92 30.66 19.87
CA ALA A 62 11.58 29.66 20.71
C ALA A 62 11.15 28.24 20.29
N GLU A 63 12.02 27.25 20.55
CA GLU A 63 11.71 25.85 20.31
C GLU A 63 10.44 25.43 21.07
N GLY A 64 9.54 24.70 20.40
CA GLY A 64 8.24 24.32 20.96
C GLY A 64 7.26 25.48 21.21
N ALA A 65 7.59 26.72 20.83
CA ALA A 65 6.69 27.85 21.04
C ALA A 65 5.36 27.73 20.27
N ILE A 66 5.35 27.03 19.13
CA ILE A 66 4.15 26.72 18.36
C ILE A 66 3.75 25.26 18.62
N THR A 67 2.83 25.07 19.55
CA THR A 67 2.24 23.77 19.89
C THR A 67 1.01 23.50 19.03
N SER A 68 0.51 22.26 19.01
CA SER A 68 -0.74 21.90 18.31
C SER A 68 -1.91 22.81 18.69
N ALA A 69 -2.08 23.11 19.98
CA ALA A 69 -3.14 23.99 20.48
C ALA A 69 -3.07 25.45 19.96
N LYS A 70 -1.93 25.88 19.41
CA LYS A 70 -1.75 27.22 18.82
C LYS A 70 -1.97 27.22 17.30
N VAL A 71 -2.18 26.06 16.70
CA VAL A 71 -2.48 25.89 15.28
C VAL A 71 -3.96 25.56 15.16
N ALA A 72 -4.73 26.45 14.56
CA ALA A 72 -6.14 26.18 14.31
C ALA A 72 -6.32 25.03 13.31
N ASP A 73 -7.41 24.28 13.45
CA ASP A 73 -7.74 23.19 12.53
C ASP A 73 -7.85 23.71 11.09
N GLY A 74 -7.23 22.99 10.15
CA GLY A 74 -7.17 23.39 8.74
C GLY A 74 -6.24 24.58 8.44
N ALA A 75 -5.57 25.17 9.44
CA ALA A 75 -4.64 26.29 9.19
C ALA A 75 -3.44 25.88 8.33
N VAL A 76 -3.03 24.61 8.38
CA VAL A 76 -2.00 24.04 7.50
C VAL A 76 -2.68 23.27 6.37
N THR A 77 -2.79 23.91 5.20
CA THR A 77 -3.37 23.30 3.99
C THR A 77 -2.27 22.62 3.16
N ASN A 78 -2.67 21.81 2.18
CA ASN A 78 -1.71 21.12 1.29
C ASN A 78 -0.74 22.09 0.61
N THR A 79 -1.17 23.29 0.22
CA THR A 79 -0.29 24.31 -0.40
C THR A 79 0.82 24.80 0.55
N LYS A 80 0.65 24.64 1.87
CA LYS A 80 1.67 25.01 2.87
C LYS A 80 2.64 23.86 3.19
N ILE A 81 2.40 22.67 2.64
CA ILE A 81 3.20 21.47 2.88
C ILE A 81 3.90 21.08 1.58
N GLU A 82 5.21 21.22 1.52
CA GLU A 82 5.99 20.79 0.36
C GLU A 82 6.17 19.26 0.35
N SER A 83 6.50 18.67 1.49
CA SER A 83 6.66 17.21 1.63
C SER A 83 6.43 16.75 3.06
N VAL A 84 6.13 15.44 3.21
CA VAL A 84 5.99 14.77 4.50
C VAL A 84 6.92 13.58 4.51
N ALA A 85 7.81 13.52 5.50
CA ALA A 85 8.64 12.34 5.71
C ALA A 85 7.76 11.15 6.11
N ALA A 86 8.00 9.97 5.53
CA ALA A 86 7.17 8.78 5.76
C ALA A 86 7.06 8.39 7.26
N THR A 87 8.09 8.66 8.06
CA THR A 87 8.10 8.41 9.52
C THR A 87 7.09 9.25 10.30
N LYS A 88 6.54 10.31 9.71
CA LYS A 88 5.49 11.15 10.29
C LYS A 88 4.09 10.64 10.00
N VAL A 89 3.94 9.66 9.09
CA VAL A 89 2.67 9.02 8.76
C VAL A 89 2.53 7.77 9.63
N THR A 90 1.79 7.88 10.72
CA THR A 90 1.58 6.77 11.68
C THR A 90 0.19 6.11 11.57
N GLY A 91 -0.73 6.73 10.83
CA GLY A 91 -2.07 6.23 10.59
C GLY A 91 -2.21 5.44 9.29
N GLU A 92 -3.42 4.94 9.02
CA GLU A 92 -3.75 4.26 7.78
C GLU A 92 -3.83 5.24 6.60
N ILE A 93 -3.29 4.82 5.46
CA ILE A 93 -3.50 5.50 4.18
C ILE A 93 -4.63 4.80 3.45
N GLY A 94 -5.80 5.44 3.43
CA GLY A 94 -6.97 4.97 2.71
C GLY A 94 -6.86 5.18 1.19
N THR A 95 -7.81 4.62 0.45
CA THR A 95 -7.85 4.71 -1.02
C THR A 95 -7.99 6.15 -1.50
N SER A 96 -8.81 6.99 -0.83
CA SER A 96 -8.96 8.41 -1.18
C SER A 96 -7.68 9.23 -1.05
N GLN A 97 -6.71 8.75 -0.28
CA GLN A 97 -5.42 9.40 -0.05
C GLN A 97 -4.36 9.01 -1.09
N ILE A 98 -4.65 8.00 -1.93
CA ILE A 98 -3.77 7.53 -3.00
C ILE A 98 -4.48 7.77 -4.32
N ALA A 99 -3.98 8.73 -5.11
CA ALA A 99 -4.49 8.92 -6.47
C ALA A 99 -4.24 7.69 -7.34
N ASP A 100 -5.12 7.45 -8.31
CA ASP A 100 -4.97 6.33 -9.24
C ASP A 100 -3.62 6.39 -9.97
N GLY A 101 -2.91 5.26 -9.97
CA GLY A 101 -1.58 5.14 -10.55
C GLY A 101 -0.45 5.82 -9.76
N ALA A 102 -0.73 6.44 -8.61
CA ALA A 102 0.31 7.08 -7.79
C ALA A 102 1.36 6.08 -7.27
N VAL A 103 0.96 4.83 -7.02
CA VAL A 103 1.87 3.73 -6.66
C VAL A 103 2.25 2.99 -7.95
N THR A 104 3.44 3.28 -8.47
CA THR A 104 3.99 2.63 -9.66
C THR A 104 4.81 1.40 -9.28
N ASN A 105 5.12 0.54 -10.25
CA ASN A 105 5.95 -0.65 -10.03
C ASN A 105 7.31 -0.32 -9.38
N ALA A 106 7.92 0.81 -9.72
CA ALA A 106 9.19 1.24 -9.12
C ALA A 106 9.09 1.57 -7.61
N LYS A 107 7.88 1.87 -7.12
CA LYS A 107 7.61 2.15 -5.69
C LYS A 107 7.29 0.86 -4.90
N ILE A 108 7.12 -0.28 -5.58
CA ILE A 108 6.78 -1.56 -4.97
C ILE A 108 8.00 -2.48 -5.08
N GLY A 109 8.67 -2.75 -3.96
CA GLY A 109 9.80 -3.68 -3.94
C GLY A 109 9.38 -5.14 -4.06
N SER A 110 8.40 -5.56 -3.24
CA SER A 110 7.82 -6.90 -3.30
C SER A 110 6.39 -6.89 -2.77
N VAL A 111 5.59 -7.88 -3.17
CA VAL A 111 4.23 -8.10 -2.68
C VAL A 111 4.14 -9.54 -2.21
N ALA A 112 3.72 -9.73 -0.96
CA ALA A 112 3.42 -11.08 -0.47
C ALA A 112 2.24 -11.66 -1.25
N ALA A 113 2.35 -12.91 -1.68
CA ALA A 113 1.32 -13.56 -2.52
C ALA A 113 -0.09 -13.52 -1.88
N SER A 114 -0.19 -13.56 -0.55
CA SER A 114 -1.47 -13.45 0.18
C SER A 114 -2.17 -12.10 0.04
N LYS A 115 -1.47 -11.05 -0.41
CA LYS A 115 -2.05 -9.74 -0.71
C LYS A 115 -2.60 -9.63 -2.13
N VAL A 116 -2.31 -10.62 -2.98
CA VAL A 116 -2.87 -10.73 -4.32
C VAL A 116 -4.14 -11.56 -4.23
N THR A 117 -5.26 -10.90 -3.94
CA THR A 117 -6.57 -11.57 -3.80
C THR A 117 -7.41 -11.52 -5.09
N GLY A 118 -6.97 -10.74 -6.08
CA GLY A 118 -7.62 -10.61 -7.38
C GLY A 118 -7.09 -11.58 -8.44
N GLN A 119 -7.62 -11.45 -9.65
CA GLN A 119 -7.14 -12.18 -10.83
C GLN A 119 -5.76 -11.66 -11.26
N ILE A 120 -4.91 -12.57 -11.72
CA ILE A 120 -3.70 -12.24 -12.46
C ILE A 120 -4.03 -12.33 -13.96
N ALA A 121 -4.18 -11.19 -14.61
CA ALA A 121 -4.41 -11.04 -16.03
C ALA A 121 -3.15 -11.32 -16.87
N SER A 122 -3.37 -11.60 -18.16
CA SER A 122 -2.30 -11.80 -19.14
C SER A 122 -1.35 -10.60 -19.18
N GLY A 123 -0.04 -10.84 -19.11
CA GLY A 123 0.99 -9.79 -19.11
C GLY A 123 1.41 -9.32 -17.71
N GLN A 124 0.69 -9.68 -16.65
CA GLN A 124 1.14 -9.44 -15.27
C GLN A 124 2.19 -10.45 -14.80
N ILE A 125 2.26 -11.60 -15.46
CA ILE A 125 3.33 -12.59 -15.31
C ILE A 125 4.28 -12.43 -16.49
N ALA A 126 5.53 -12.05 -16.22
CA ALA A 126 6.55 -11.97 -17.25
C ALA A 126 6.93 -13.37 -17.76
N ASN A 127 7.43 -13.44 -19.00
CA ASN A 127 7.92 -14.69 -19.58
C ASN A 127 9.01 -15.30 -18.68
N GLY A 128 8.86 -16.59 -18.34
CA GLY A 128 9.78 -17.30 -17.45
C GLY A 128 9.68 -16.94 -15.97
N ALA A 129 8.74 -16.06 -15.56
CA ALA A 129 8.57 -15.71 -14.14
C ALA A 129 8.07 -16.90 -13.30
N VAL A 130 7.33 -17.83 -13.90
CA VAL A 130 6.94 -19.10 -13.27
C VAL A 130 7.81 -20.20 -13.89
N THR A 131 8.77 -20.69 -13.11
CA THR A 131 9.69 -21.78 -13.51
C THR A 131 9.20 -23.11 -12.94
N ASP A 132 9.74 -24.22 -13.41
CA ASP A 132 9.39 -25.56 -12.91
C ASP A 132 9.61 -25.68 -11.40
N ALA A 133 10.67 -25.08 -10.87
CA ALA A 133 10.93 -25.06 -9.43
C ALA A 133 9.83 -24.33 -8.62
N LYS A 134 9.04 -23.44 -9.26
CA LYS A 134 7.90 -22.74 -8.64
C LYS A 134 6.60 -23.53 -8.74
N ILE A 135 6.57 -24.61 -9.53
CA ILE A 135 5.41 -25.47 -9.74
C ILE A 135 5.73 -26.88 -9.26
N GLN A 136 5.39 -27.19 -8.00
CA GLN A 136 5.64 -28.53 -7.46
C GLN A 136 4.79 -29.61 -8.13
N SER A 137 3.53 -29.30 -8.45
CA SER A 137 2.63 -30.20 -9.17
C SER A 137 1.49 -29.41 -9.82
N VAL A 138 0.95 -29.95 -10.91
CA VAL A 138 -0.28 -29.47 -11.55
C VAL A 138 -1.23 -30.65 -11.65
N SER A 139 -2.44 -30.51 -11.12
CA SER A 139 -3.47 -31.53 -11.31
C SER A 139 -3.88 -31.59 -12.78
N ALA A 140 -4.05 -32.79 -13.34
CA ALA A 140 -4.44 -32.99 -14.74
C ALA A 140 -5.68 -32.17 -15.15
N SER A 141 -6.64 -31.98 -14.24
CA SER A 141 -7.85 -31.17 -14.47
C SER A 141 -7.58 -29.66 -14.72
N LYS A 142 -6.37 -29.17 -14.43
CA LYS A 142 -5.96 -27.78 -14.68
C LYS A 142 -5.29 -27.58 -16.04
N LEU A 143 -4.99 -28.66 -16.76
CA LEU A 143 -4.44 -28.63 -18.12
C LEU A 143 -5.60 -28.63 -19.14
N SER A 144 -6.39 -27.55 -19.18
CA SER A 144 -7.62 -27.50 -20.00
C SER A 144 -7.39 -27.62 -21.52
N GLY A 145 -6.14 -27.58 -21.99
CA GLY A 145 -5.76 -27.83 -23.38
C GLY A 145 -5.15 -29.21 -23.65
N LEU A 146 -4.89 -30.03 -22.61
CA LEU A 146 -4.32 -31.37 -22.76
C LEU A 146 -5.03 -32.29 -21.77
N ARG A 147 -5.96 -33.12 -22.24
CA ARG A 147 -6.64 -34.10 -21.40
C ARG A 147 -5.65 -35.21 -21.06
N ILE A 148 -5.57 -35.54 -19.78
CA ILE A 148 -4.82 -36.69 -19.28
C ILE A 148 -5.79 -37.53 -18.46
N ALA A 149 -6.00 -38.77 -18.89
CA ALA A 149 -6.67 -39.78 -18.10
C ALA A 149 -5.62 -40.81 -17.67
N SER A 150 -5.70 -41.29 -16.44
CA SER A 150 -4.82 -42.35 -15.95
C SER A 150 -5.55 -43.22 -14.97
N GLY A 151 -5.03 -44.43 -14.77
CA GLY A 151 -5.62 -45.35 -13.83
C GLY A 151 -4.78 -46.60 -13.62
N TYR A 152 -5.33 -47.50 -12.83
CA TYR A 152 -4.80 -48.84 -12.61
C TYR A 152 -5.84 -49.86 -13.07
N VAL A 153 -5.37 -50.95 -13.66
CA VAL A 153 -6.22 -52.03 -14.14
C VAL A 153 -5.53 -53.37 -13.90
N VAL A 154 -6.30 -54.39 -13.50
CA VAL A 154 -5.82 -55.78 -13.53
C VAL A 154 -6.13 -56.36 -14.91
N ILE A 155 -5.12 -56.94 -15.54
CA ILE A 155 -5.21 -57.59 -16.85
C ILE A 155 -5.09 -59.08 -16.60
N ASP A 156 -6.20 -59.79 -16.79
CA ASP A 156 -6.25 -61.23 -16.63
C ASP A 156 -5.61 -61.98 -17.81
N ASN A 157 -5.20 -63.22 -17.54
CA ASN A 157 -4.83 -64.13 -18.61
C ASN A 157 -6.06 -64.46 -19.47
N GLY A 158 -6.05 -64.02 -20.73
CA GLY A 158 -7.19 -64.21 -21.61
C GLY A 158 -7.20 -63.20 -22.74
N GLY A 159 -8.33 -63.11 -23.46
CA GLY A 159 -8.51 -62.21 -24.60
C GLY A 159 -8.39 -60.72 -24.25
N TRP A 160 -8.69 -59.87 -25.22
CA TRP A 160 -8.66 -58.41 -25.07
C TRP A 160 -9.56 -57.92 -23.92
N LYS A 161 -9.00 -57.11 -23.03
CA LYS A 161 -9.72 -56.41 -21.97
C LYS A 161 -9.89 -54.94 -22.33
N THR A 162 -11.13 -54.47 -22.37
CA THR A 162 -11.44 -53.05 -22.55
C THR A 162 -11.31 -52.28 -21.24
N VAL A 163 -10.68 -51.11 -21.30
CA VAL A 163 -10.45 -50.20 -20.18
C VAL A 163 -10.97 -48.82 -20.57
N SER A 164 -11.96 -48.33 -19.80
CA SER A 164 -12.51 -46.99 -20.00
C SER A 164 -11.60 -45.92 -19.41
N TYR A 165 -11.50 -44.77 -20.08
CA TYR A 165 -10.79 -43.62 -19.55
C TYR A 165 -11.56 -42.88 -18.45
N GLY A 166 -12.86 -43.16 -18.29
CA GLY A 166 -13.75 -42.36 -17.42
C GLY A 166 -14.03 -40.95 -17.93
N THR A 167 -13.60 -40.64 -19.16
CA THR A 167 -13.80 -39.37 -19.87
C THR A 167 -13.78 -39.62 -21.38
N THR A 168 -14.25 -38.65 -22.15
CA THR A 168 -14.22 -38.68 -23.62
C THR A 168 -13.22 -37.64 -24.13
N PHE A 169 -12.24 -38.11 -24.90
CA PHE A 169 -11.31 -37.27 -25.64
C PHE A 169 -11.98 -36.75 -26.93
N SER A 170 -11.59 -35.58 -27.42
CA SER A 170 -12.08 -35.04 -28.70
C SER A 170 -11.47 -35.74 -29.92
N ALA A 171 -10.35 -36.44 -29.73
CA ALA A 171 -9.69 -37.28 -30.73
C ALA A 171 -9.08 -38.52 -30.07
N THR A 172 -8.70 -39.53 -30.85
CA THR A 172 -8.05 -40.75 -30.32
C THR A 172 -6.77 -40.38 -29.56
N PRO A 173 -6.68 -40.65 -28.24
CA PRO A 173 -5.51 -40.27 -27.45
C PRO A 173 -4.35 -41.24 -27.69
N SER A 174 -3.15 -40.79 -27.30
CA SER A 174 -1.99 -41.67 -27.16
C SER A 174 -2.08 -42.40 -25.83
N VAL A 175 -2.01 -43.74 -25.86
CA VAL A 175 -2.12 -44.58 -24.67
C VAL A 175 -0.80 -45.29 -24.40
N ALA A 176 -0.38 -45.30 -23.13
CA ALA A 176 0.71 -46.13 -22.65
C ALA A 176 0.24 -46.98 -21.46
N VAL A 177 0.71 -48.22 -21.41
CA VAL A 177 0.42 -49.17 -20.33
C VAL A 177 1.74 -49.72 -19.80
N THR A 178 1.89 -49.72 -18.49
CA THR A 178 3.03 -50.27 -17.77
C THR A 178 2.55 -51.39 -16.86
N VAL A 179 2.94 -52.62 -17.17
CA VAL A 179 2.63 -53.79 -16.33
C VAL A 179 3.42 -53.70 -15.03
N VAL A 180 2.73 -53.98 -13.92
CA VAL A 180 3.30 -54.10 -12.59
C VAL A 180 3.44 -55.59 -12.30
N ASP A 181 4.68 -56.07 -12.32
CA ASP A 181 5.00 -57.45 -12.01
C ASP A 181 5.91 -57.54 -10.79
N GLY A 182 5.31 -57.81 -9.63
CA GLY A 182 6.04 -58.00 -8.37
C GLY A 182 6.72 -59.37 -8.24
N ALA A 183 6.45 -60.30 -9.16
CA ALA A 183 6.93 -61.68 -9.11
C ALA A 183 7.98 -62.01 -10.19
N SER A 184 8.38 -61.01 -11.00
CA SER A 184 9.46 -61.12 -12.01
C SER A 184 9.23 -62.23 -13.05
N HIS A 185 8.01 -62.36 -13.55
CA HIS A 185 7.71 -63.21 -14.70
C HIS A 185 8.49 -62.72 -15.92
N SER A 186 9.45 -63.54 -16.37
CA SER A 186 10.29 -63.21 -17.52
C SER A 186 9.43 -63.01 -18.77
N GLY A 187 9.55 -61.85 -19.39
CA GLY A 187 8.90 -61.53 -20.65
C GLY A 187 7.42 -61.13 -20.55
N ALA A 188 6.89 -60.82 -19.35
CA ALA A 188 5.54 -60.27 -19.22
C ALA A 188 5.45 -58.87 -19.88
N PHE A 189 4.56 -58.72 -20.87
CA PHE A 189 4.27 -57.44 -21.51
C PHE A 189 2.79 -57.31 -21.86
N ALA A 190 2.30 -56.07 -21.78
CA ALA A 190 0.97 -55.72 -22.24
C ALA A 190 1.01 -55.32 -23.72
N THR A 191 0.11 -55.87 -24.51
CA THR A 191 -0.14 -55.45 -25.89
C THR A 191 -1.35 -54.54 -25.91
N LEU A 192 -1.20 -53.36 -26.52
CA LEU A 192 -2.30 -52.48 -26.83
C LEU A 192 -2.86 -52.82 -28.21
N LYS A 193 -4.18 -52.84 -28.33
CA LYS A 193 -4.82 -52.98 -29.62
C LYS A 193 -4.57 -51.71 -30.45
N PRO A 194 -4.33 -51.83 -31.76
CA PRO A 194 -4.24 -50.65 -32.62
C PRO A 194 -5.51 -49.79 -32.52
N TYR A 195 -5.32 -48.47 -32.56
CA TYR A 195 -6.39 -47.46 -32.60
C TYR A 195 -7.36 -47.52 -31.40
N PRO A 196 -6.93 -47.05 -30.21
CA PRO A 196 -7.87 -46.81 -29.12
C PRO A 196 -9.01 -45.87 -29.56
N THR A 197 -10.17 -46.01 -28.94
CA THR A 197 -11.29 -45.08 -29.18
C THR A 197 -11.08 -43.81 -28.36
N THR A 198 -12.00 -42.86 -28.47
CA THR A 198 -12.04 -41.64 -27.65
C THR A 198 -12.46 -41.90 -26.20
N GLU A 199 -12.92 -43.10 -25.86
CA GLU A 199 -13.51 -43.42 -24.54
C GLU A 199 -12.84 -44.62 -23.85
N SER A 200 -12.12 -45.44 -24.61
CA SER A 200 -11.48 -46.65 -24.10
C SER A 200 -10.30 -47.11 -24.94
N PHE A 201 -9.50 -48.00 -24.35
CA PHE A 201 -8.52 -48.81 -25.07
C PHE A 201 -8.69 -50.29 -24.72
N ASP A 202 -8.23 -51.15 -25.62
CA ASP A 202 -8.16 -52.58 -25.38
C ASP A 202 -6.71 -52.99 -25.09
N VAL A 203 -6.52 -53.78 -24.04
CA VAL A 203 -5.22 -54.29 -23.61
C VAL A 203 -5.28 -55.79 -23.36
N GLN A 204 -4.19 -56.48 -23.65
CA GLN A 204 -4.04 -57.91 -23.37
C GLN A 204 -2.66 -58.17 -22.76
N LEU A 205 -2.57 -59.13 -21.85
CA LEU A 205 -1.30 -59.59 -21.30
C LEU A 205 -0.84 -60.88 -22.01
N ASN A 206 0.46 -61.04 -22.21
CA ASN A 206 1.03 -62.30 -22.66
C ASN A 206 1.32 -63.26 -21.48
N GLY A 207 1.76 -64.49 -21.79
CA GLY A 207 2.46 -65.34 -20.82
C GLY A 207 1.60 -66.13 -19.85
N GLY A 208 0.27 -66.03 -19.88
CA GLY A 208 -0.58 -66.89 -19.05
C GLY A 208 -0.91 -66.33 -17.65
N TRP A 209 -0.56 -65.07 -17.38
CA TRP A 209 -0.59 -64.47 -16.04
C TRP A 209 -1.77 -63.51 -15.85
N THR A 210 -2.11 -63.22 -14.59
CA THR A 210 -2.96 -62.07 -14.23
C THR A 210 -2.09 -61.06 -13.51
N LEU A 211 -1.91 -59.87 -14.09
CA LEU A 211 -1.03 -58.84 -13.54
C LEU A 211 -1.73 -57.48 -13.47
N GLY A 212 -1.31 -56.65 -12.52
CA GLY A 212 -1.69 -55.24 -12.48
C GLY A 212 -1.00 -54.43 -13.56
N ALA A 213 -1.59 -53.33 -13.99
CA ALA A 213 -0.98 -52.38 -14.89
C ALA A 213 -1.45 -50.96 -14.61
N TYR A 214 -0.52 -50.01 -14.63
CA TYR A 214 -0.86 -48.58 -14.71
C TYR A 214 -1.01 -48.17 -16.17
N TRP A 215 -1.92 -47.26 -16.44
CA TRP A 215 -2.11 -46.71 -17.77
C TRP A 215 -2.25 -45.19 -17.73
N ILE A 216 -1.85 -44.56 -18.83
CA ILE A 216 -2.03 -43.15 -19.08
C ILE A 216 -2.48 -42.95 -20.53
N ALA A 217 -3.46 -42.08 -20.72
CA ALA A 217 -3.96 -41.63 -22.00
C ALA A 217 -3.82 -40.11 -22.07
N VAL A 218 -3.16 -39.61 -23.11
CA VAL A 218 -2.90 -38.17 -23.33
C VAL A 218 -3.46 -37.76 -24.68
N GLY A 219 -4.27 -36.72 -24.70
CA GLY A 219 -4.94 -36.24 -25.91
C GLY A 219 -5.65 -34.90 -25.71
N TYR A 220 -6.50 -34.54 -26.65
CA TYR A 220 -7.30 -33.31 -26.63
C TYR A 220 -8.77 -33.59 -26.31
#